data_AF-A0AAE1BB47-F1
#
_entry.id   AF-A0AAE1BB47-F1
#
_cell.length_a   1.000
_cell.length_b   1.000
_cell.length_c   1.000
_cell.angle_alpha   90.00
_cell.angle_beta   90.00
_cell.angle_gamma   90.00
#
_symmetry.space_group_name_H-M   'P 1'
#
loop_
_entity.id
_entity.type
_entity.pdbx_description
1 polymer ?
#
loop_
_entity_poly.entity_id
_entity_poly.type
_entity_poly.pdbx_seq_one_letter_code
_entity_poly.pdbx_strand_id
1 'polypeptide(L)'
;MSSAKIFYGCLFLLVLFTARSWACLKRNPQDEKPNDDDKPATGSSSSSSGTIINACCQCGQAISVSILVSNQIQEPHFEFTTEMKDRPQRELIHFVQEASTQDKRFRFTAQHYGSMGFAITTINNLEASVVNKTYWHISTHYGSNSSPRSLPLGVSSYIPANMETIMFNFTSYATPDNH
;
A
#
# COMPACT_ATOMS: atom_id res chain seq x y z
N MET A 1 3.52 59.91 25.45
CA MET A 1 3.22 58.56 25.99
C MET A 1 3.51 57.60 24.84
N SER A 2 4.57 56.76 24.79
CA SER A 2 5.15 55.87 25.82
C SER A 2 4.06 54.92 26.38
N SER A 3 4.15 53.59 26.35
CA SER A 3 5.14 52.63 25.79
C SER A 3 4.41 51.27 25.53
N ALA A 4 4.95 50.15 25.01
CA ALA A 4 6.32 49.72 24.68
C ALA A 4 6.29 48.67 23.53
N LYS A 5 7.31 47.79 23.43
CA LYS A 5 7.31 46.50 22.69
C LYS A 5 7.61 45.36 23.66
N ILE A 6 7.05 44.15 23.47
CA ILE A 6 7.60 42.91 24.03
C ILE A 6 7.66 41.82 22.96
N PHE A 7 8.83 41.18 22.86
CA PHE A 7 9.13 40.03 22.00
C PHE A 7 8.96 38.74 22.79
N TYR A 8 8.21 37.76 22.26
CA TYR A 8 8.39 36.33 22.49
C TYR A 8 7.95 35.62 21.20
N GLY A 9 8.75 34.79 20.52
CA GLY A 9 10.02 34.19 20.92
C GLY A 9 9.81 32.81 21.52
N CYS A 10 9.24 31.88 20.75
CA CYS A 10 9.22 30.46 21.10
C CYS A 10 9.49 29.60 19.87
N LEU A 11 10.77 29.36 19.64
CA LEU A 11 11.33 28.40 18.70
C LEU A 11 10.94 26.98 19.14
N PHE A 12 9.85 26.42 18.63
CA PHE A 12 9.52 25.02 18.90
C PHE A 12 10.30 24.09 17.97
N LEU A 13 11.07 23.18 18.58
CA LEU A 13 11.99 22.27 17.91
C LEU A 13 11.30 21.38 16.86
N LEU A 14 11.98 21.24 15.73
CA LEU A 14 11.88 20.05 14.89
C LEU A 14 12.23 18.80 15.71
N VAL A 15 11.23 17.97 16.02
CA VAL A 15 11.47 16.58 16.43
C VAL A 15 11.14 15.68 15.25
N LEU A 16 12.15 15.45 14.40
CA LEU A 16 12.12 14.44 13.37
C LEU A 16 12.16 13.06 14.01
N PHE A 17 10.98 12.50 14.32
CA PHE A 17 10.83 11.08 14.65
C PHE A 17 11.12 10.23 13.40
N THR A 18 12.40 10.05 13.11
CA THR A 18 12.85 8.94 12.26
C THR A 18 12.69 7.64 13.07
N ALA A 19 11.48 7.10 13.06
CA ALA A 19 11.19 5.77 13.55
C ALA A 19 11.86 4.72 12.65
N ARG A 20 13.19 4.60 12.75
CA ARG A 20 13.93 3.45 12.23
C ARG A 20 13.49 2.25 13.05
N SER A 21 12.51 1.50 12.53
CA SER A 21 12.00 0.29 13.16
C SER A 21 13.12 -0.73 13.32
N TRP A 22 13.65 -0.87 14.53
CA TRP A 22 14.64 -1.88 14.90
C TRP A 22 13.96 -3.24 15.09
N ALA A 23 13.32 -3.74 14.03
CA ALA A 23 12.59 -5.01 14.01
C ALA A 23 13.23 -6.07 13.07
N CYS A 24 14.49 -5.88 12.69
CA CYS A 24 15.31 -6.87 11.97
C CYS A 24 16.72 -6.95 12.55
N LEU A 25 16.84 -7.16 13.87
CA LEU A 25 18.14 -7.48 14.46
C LEU A 25 18.53 -8.92 14.10
N LYS A 26 19.54 -9.02 13.24
CA LYS A 26 20.05 -10.26 12.64
C LYS A 26 20.56 -11.25 13.71
N ARG A 27 19.83 -12.35 13.95
CA ARG A 27 20.43 -13.54 14.60
C ARG A 27 21.45 -14.15 13.65
N ASN A 28 22.69 -14.31 14.11
CA ASN A 28 23.78 -14.87 13.33
C ASN A 28 23.83 -16.40 13.55
N PRO A 29 23.73 -17.26 12.52
CA PRO A 29 23.71 -18.72 12.69
C PRO A 29 25.09 -19.36 12.98
N GLN A 30 25.95 -18.71 13.76
CA GLN A 30 27.34 -19.14 13.99
C GLN A 30 27.66 -19.53 15.44
N ASP A 31 26.77 -19.25 16.40
CA ASP A 31 26.98 -19.58 17.82
C ASP A 31 26.45 -20.97 18.19
N GLU A 32 26.94 -22.03 17.53
CA GLU A 32 26.94 -23.40 18.08
C GLU A 32 27.95 -24.36 17.39
N LYS A 33 29.06 -24.63 18.08
CA LYS A 33 29.94 -25.83 18.02
C LYS A 33 30.34 -26.09 19.49
N PRO A 34 30.70 -27.32 19.95
CA PRO A 34 31.26 -28.46 19.19
C PRO A 34 30.48 -29.79 19.42
N ASN A 35 30.74 -30.92 18.76
CA ASN A 35 31.95 -31.77 18.82
C ASN A 35 32.07 -32.70 17.59
N ASP A 36 33.23 -33.34 17.48
CA ASP A 36 33.66 -34.15 16.33
C ASP A 36 33.29 -35.65 16.43
N ASP A 37 33.75 -36.44 15.45
CA ASP A 37 33.75 -37.91 15.32
C ASP A 37 32.43 -38.64 14.95
N ASP A 38 32.17 -38.82 13.64
CA ASP A 38 32.42 -40.13 12.96
C ASP A 38 32.24 -40.09 11.41
N LYS A 39 32.79 -41.09 10.69
CA LYS A 39 32.85 -41.22 9.21
C LYS A 39 32.91 -42.72 8.82
N PRO A 40 32.53 -43.23 7.60
CA PRO A 40 31.93 -42.66 6.37
C PRO A 40 30.52 -43.30 6.08
N ALA A 41 29.81 -43.19 4.94
CA ALA A 41 30.18 -42.92 3.54
C ALA A 41 28.98 -42.48 2.63
N THR A 42 29.33 -41.93 1.46
CA THR A 42 28.55 -41.96 0.19
C THR A 42 27.26 -41.12 0.08
N GLY A 43 27.36 -39.96 -0.57
CA GLY A 43 26.21 -39.18 -1.08
C GLY A 43 26.66 -37.84 -1.67
N SER A 44 26.57 -37.67 -2.99
CA SER A 44 27.11 -36.50 -3.70
C SER A 44 26.50 -35.18 -3.24
N SER A 45 27.35 -34.23 -2.82
CA SER A 45 26.95 -32.84 -2.54
C SER A 45 28.00 -31.84 -3.02
N SER A 46 27.68 -31.15 -4.12
CA SER A 46 28.26 -29.89 -4.58
C SER A 46 27.28 -29.30 -5.61
N SER A 47 26.98 -28.00 -5.66
CA SER A 47 27.61 -26.83 -5.04
C SER A 47 26.54 -25.93 -4.40
N SER A 48 26.70 -25.60 -3.12
CA SER A 48 25.84 -24.63 -2.44
C SER A 48 26.23 -23.20 -2.84
N SER A 49 25.59 -22.67 -3.88
CA SER A 49 25.46 -21.21 -3.99
C SER A 49 24.47 -20.76 -2.92
N GLY A 50 24.97 -20.07 -1.89
CA GLY A 50 24.20 -19.69 -0.71
C GLY A 50 23.15 -18.63 -1.02
N THR A 51 22.00 -19.03 -1.56
CA THR A 51 20.83 -18.17 -1.65
C THR A 51 20.40 -17.79 -0.24
N ILE A 52 20.68 -16.55 0.16
CA ILE A 52 20.13 -15.99 1.39
C ILE A 52 18.61 -15.93 1.19
N ILE A 53 17.89 -16.85 1.84
CA ILE A 53 16.43 -16.79 1.95
C ILE A 53 16.13 -15.62 2.89
N ASN A 54 16.03 -14.42 2.32
CA ASN A 54 15.60 -13.23 3.04
C ASN A 54 14.18 -13.49 3.55
N ALA A 55 14.02 -13.56 4.87
CA ALA A 55 12.72 -13.74 5.51
C ALA A 55 11.74 -12.65 5.04
N CYS A 56 10.50 -13.04 4.77
CA CYS A 56 9.54 -12.29 3.94
C CYS A 56 9.02 -10.97 4.56
N CYS A 57 9.87 -9.96 4.63
CA CYS A 57 9.50 -8.58 4.99
C CYS A 57 9.88 -7.54 3.91
N GLN A 58 10.66 -7.94 2.89
CA GLN A 58 11.10 -7.08 1.78
C GLN A 58 11.18 -7.88 0.46
N CYS A 59 10.12 -8.61 0.12
CA CYS A 59 10.04 -9.35 -1.14
C CYS A 59 9.47 -8.47 -2.27
N GLY A 60 10.03 -8.60 -3.47
CA GLY A 60 9.66 -7.79 -4.64
C GLY A 60 10.67 -6.67 -4.95
N GLN A 61 10.74 -6.24 -6.21
CA GLN A 61 11.53 -5.06 -6.59
C GLN A 61 10.95 -3.79 -5.95
N ALA A 62 11.78 -2.79 -5.69
CA ALA A 62 11.30 -1.50 -5.22
C ALA A 62 10.54 -0.78 -6.35
N ILE A 63 9.29 -0.43 -6.10
CA ILE A 63 8.41 0.28 -7.04
C ILE A 63 7.79 1.51 -6.40
N SER A 64 7.44 2.49 -7.24
CA SER A 64 6.58 3.61 -6.87
C SER A 64 5.19 3.41 -7.47
N VAL A 65 4.15 3.69 -6.70
CA VAL A 65 2.74 3.56 -7.11
C VAL A 65 1.98 4.80 -6.65
N SER A 66 1.10 5.31 -7.51
CA SER A 66 0.16 6.39 -7.16
C SER A 66 -1.23 5.81 -7.00
N ILE A 67 -1.91 6.11 -5.89
CA ILE A 67 -3.34 5.80 -5.74
C ILE A 67 -4.14 7.10 -5.86
N LEU A 68 -4.98 7.17 -6.89
CA LEU A 68 -5.96 8.23 -7.12
C LEU A 68 -7.32 7.78 -6.57
N VAL A 69 -8.01 8.67 -5.86
CA VAL A 69 -9.42 8.48 -5.49
C VAL A 69 -10.22 9.62 -6.10
N SER A 70 -11.32 9.28 -6.78
CA SER A 70 -12.25 10.27 -7.32
C SER A 70 -13.70 9.89 -6.99
N ASN A 71 -14.51 10.90 -6.70
CA ASN A 71 -15.95 10.80 -6.54
C ASN A 71 -16.57 12.07 -7.16
N GLN A 72 -17.27 11.86 -8.28
CA GLN A 72 -17.91 12.92 -9.09
C GLN A 72 -19.43 12.70 -9.27
N ILE A 73 -20.02 11.76 -8.50
CA ILE A 73 -21.44 11.38 -8.65
C ILE A 73 -22.28 11.56 -7.38
N GLN A 74 -21.66 11.91 -6.25
CA GLN A 74 -22.34 12.10 -4.97
C GLN A 74 -21.64 13.20 -4.17
N GLU A 75 -22.39 14.13 -3.60
CA GLU A 75 -21.82 15.16 -2.72
C GLU A 75 -21.41 14.58 -1.34
N PRO A 76 -20.30 15.04 -0.72
CA PRO A 76 -19.34 16.00 -1.26
C PRO A 76 -18.47 15.38 -2.36
N HIS A 77 -18.34 16.07 -3.50
CA HIS A 77 -17.37 15.69 -4.53
C HIS A 77 -15.94 15.81 -4.01
N PHE A 78 -15.06 14.87 -4.39
CA PHE A 78 -13.66 14.91 -4.02
C PHE A 78 -12.77 14.17 -5.02
N GLU A 79 -11.54 14.67 -5.15
CA GLU A 79 -10.46 13.98 -5.85
C GLU A 79 -9.13 14.20 -5.11
N PHE A 80 -8.33 13.15 -4.95
CA PHE A 80 -6.99 13.25 -4.36
C PHE A 80 -6.10 12.05 -4.70
N THR A 81 -4.80 12.29 -4.74
CA THR A 81 -3.76 11.28 -5.01
C THR A 81 -2.84 11.09 -3.81
N THR A 82 -2.45 9.86 -3.51
CA THR A 82 -1.39 9.51 -2.56
C THR A 82 -0.29 8.74 -3.30
N GLU A 83 0.97 9.19 -3.20
CA GLU A 83 2.12 8.55 -3.84
C GLU A 83 2.92 7.72 -2.82
N MET A 84 3.14 6.44 -3.08
CA MET A 84 4.04 5.59 -2.30
C MET A 84 5.29 5.30 -3.12
N LYS A 85 6.47 5.62 -2.58
CA LYS A 85 7.75 5.50 -3.28
C LYS A 85 8.64 4.44 -2.64
N ASP A 86 9.43 3.77 -3.47
CA ASP A 86 10.42 2.76 -3.09
C ASP A 86 9.85 1.68 -2.17
N ARG A 87 8.71 1.08 -2.57
CA ARG A 87 8.03 0.02 -1.83
C ARG A 87 8.24 -1.36 -2.46
N PRO A 88 8.37 -2.43 -1.67
CA PRO A 88 8.47 -3.78 -2.22
C PRO A 88 7.22 -4.11 -3.04
N GLN A 89 7.40 -4.55 -4.28
CA GLN A 89 6.31 -4.96 -5.17
C GLN A 89 5.58 -6.18 -4.60
N ARG A 90 4.29 -5.98 -4.31
CA ARG A 90 3.37 -6.95 -3.70
C ARG A 90 1.91 -6.55 -3.98
N GLU A 91 0.96 -7.25 -3.38
CA GLU A 91 -0.47 -7.06 -3.58
C GLU A 91 -0.94 -5.64 -3.23
N LEU A 92 -1.86 -5.10 -4.04
CA LEU A 92 -2.39 -3.74 -3.97
C LEU A 92 -2.98 -3.38 -2.60
N ILE A 93 -3.57 -4.35 -1.87
CA ILE A 93 -4.09 -4.15 -0.51
C ILE A 93 -3.03 -3.57 0.45
N HIS A 94 -1.75 -3.89 0.24
CA HIS A 94 -0.67 -3.31 1.05
C HIS A 94 -0.39 -1.84 0.73
N PHE A 95 -0.54 -1.43 -0.53
CA PHE A 95 -0.44 -0.02 -0.94
C PHE A 95 -1.67 0.76 -0.47
N VAL A 96 -2.87 0.18 -0.57
CA VAL A 96 -4.11 0.74 0.00
C VAL A 96 -3.97 0.93 1.53
N GLN A 97 -3.43 -0.07 2.24
CA GLN A 97 -3.14 0.05 3.66
C GLN A 97 -2.13 1.18 3.95
N GLU A 98 -1.05 1.28 3.17
CA GLU A 98 -0.04 2.32 3.39
C GLU A 98 -0.58 3.73 3.10
N ALA A 99 -1.31 3.92 2.00
CA ALA A 99 -1.92 5.20 1.65
C ALA A 99 -2.82 5.74 2.79
N SER A 100 -3.52 4.85 3.51
CA SER A 100 -4.34 5.23 4.67
C SER A 100 -3.53 5.72 5.89
N THR A 101 -2.25 5.34 5.98
CA THR A 101 -1.33 5.85 7.00
C THR A 101 -0.69 7.18 6.61
N GLN A 102 -0.57 7.46 5.30
CA GLN A 102 0.01 8.69 4.78
C GLN A 102 -1.03 9.83 4.68
N ASP A 103 -2.24 9.54 4.18
CA ASP A 103 -3.31 10.52 4.00
C ASP A 103 -4.60 10.13 4.75
N LYS A 104 -5.03 10.99 5.68
CA LYS A 104 -6.24 10.81 6.49
C LYS A 104 -7.55 10.89 5.68
N ARG A 105 -7.49 11.36 4.43
CA ARG A 105 -8.57 11.29 3.43
C ARG A 105 -8.69 9.86 2.87
N PHE A 106 -7.57 9.15 2.70
CA PHE A 106 -7.52 7.75 2.29
C PHE A 106 -7.86 6.77 3.45
N ARG A 107 -8.73 7.15 4.38
CA ARG A 107 -9.34 6.14 5.28
C ARG A 107 -10.22 5.22 4.44
N PHE A 108 -10.18 3.93 4.70
CA PHE A 108 -11.01 2.96 3.97
C PHE A 108 -11.57 1.87 4.88
N THR A 109 -12.61 1.20 4.39
CA THR A 109 -13.15 -0.04 4.94
C THR A 109 -13.12 -1.10 3.85
N ALA A 110 -12.78 -2.33 4.24
CA ALA A 110 -12.75 -3.48 3.34
C ALA A 110 -13.53 -4.65 3.95
N GLN A 111 -14.28 -5.35 3.11
CA GLN A 111 -15.04 -6.54 3.49
C GLN A 111 -14.40 -7.79 2.83
N HIS A 112 -14.26 -8.85 3.61
CA HIS A 112 -13.71 -10.13 3.16
C HIS A 112 -14.81 -11.04 2.58
N TYR A 113 -14.58 -11.58 1.38
CA TYR A 113 -15.50 -12.42 0.62
C TYR A 113 -14.90 -13.80 0.31
N GLY A 114 -14.37 -14.47 1.34
CA GLY A 114 -13.87 -15.84 1.22
C GLY A 114 -12.77 -15.97 0.16
N SER A 115 -12.97 -16.85 -0.83
CA SER A 115 -12.01 -17.09 -1.92
C SER A 115 -11.78 -15.89 -2.86
N MET A 116 -12.63 -14.85 -2.82
CA MET A 116 -12.43 -13.61 -3.59
C MET A 116 -11.53 -12.59 -2.87
N GLY A 117 -11.18 -12.83 -1.60
CA GLY A 117 -10.40 -11.91 -0.78
C GLY A 117 -11.19 -10.67 -0.36
N PHE A 118 -10.49 -9.56 -0.14
CA PHE A 118 -11.07 -8.27 0.26
C PHE A 118 -11.56 -7.45 -0.94
N ALA A 119 -12.74 -6.84 -0.79
CA ALA A 119 -13.20 -5.73 -1.62
C ALA A 119 -13.27 -4.45 -0.77
N ILE A 120 -12.96 -3.29 -1.38
CA ILE A 120 -13.05 -1.99 -0.71
C ILE A 120 -14.50 -1.50 -0.77
N THR A 121 -15.12 -1.30 0.39
CA THR A 121 -16.52 -0.90 0.53
C THR A 121 -16.68 0.58 0.83
N THR A 122 -15.70 1.20 1.48
CA THR A 122 -15.74 2.62 1.88
C THR A 122 -14.39 3.27 1.61
N ILE A 123 -14.37 4.50 1.08
CA ILE A 123 -13.18 5.37 1.08
C ILE A 123 -13.64 6.78 1.48
N ASN A 124 -12.87 7.49 2.31
CA ASN A 124 -13.17 8.85 2.76
C ASN A 124 -14.58 9.01 3.40
N ASN A 125 -15.02 7.99 4.14
CA ASN A 125 -16.38 7.85 4.72
C ASN A 125 -17.53 7.72 3.70
N LEU A 126 -17.25 7.57 2.39
CA LEU A 126 -18.25 7.31 1.36
C LEU A 126 -18.34 5.80 1.06
N GLU A 127 -19.48 5.21 1.39
CA GLU A 127 -19.75 3.78 1.31
C GLU A 127 -20.48 3.38 0.01
N ALA A 128 -20.07 2.25 -0.56
CA ALA A 128 -20.72 1.58 -1.68
C ALA A 128 -22.07 0.99 -1.25
N SER A 129 -23.13 1.22 -2.01
CA SER A 129 -24.49 0.81 -1.65
C SER A 129 -25.14 -0.01 -2.76
N VAL A 130 -25.54 -1.24 -2.43
CA VAL A 130 -26.34 -2.10 -3.32
C VAL A 130 -27.70 -1.46 -3.62
N VAL A 131 -28.29 -0.75 -2.66
CA VAL A 131 -29.58 -0.04 -2.82
C VAL A 131 -29.46 1.11 -3.82
N ASN A 132 -28.39 1.91 -3.69
CA ASN A 132 -28.15 3.06 -4.59
C ASN A 132 -27.41 2.65 -5.88
N LYS A 133 -27.11 1.35 -6.05
CA LYS A 133 -26.33 0.77 -7.15
C LYS A 133 -24.92 1.37 -7.30
N THR A 134 -24.31 1.84 -6.20
CA THR A 134 -22.98 2.48 -6.18
C THR A 134 -21.88 1.54 -5.71
N TYR A 135 -20.66 1.72 -6.23
CA TYR A 135 -19.49 0.93 -5.88
C TYR A 135 -18.17 1.66 -6.17
N TRP A 136 -17.08 1.18 -5.56
CA TRP A 136 -15.72 1.60 -5.87
C TRP A 136 -15.17 0.78 -7.03
N HIS A 137 -15.18 1.36 -8.23
CA HIS A 137 -14.54 0.77 -9.41
C HIS A 137 -13.03 0.97 -9.34
N ILE A 138 -12.26 -0.09 -9.63
CA ILE A 138 -10.79 -0.05 -9.60
C ILE A 138 -10.26 -0.19 -11.02
N SER A 139 -9.42 0.76 -11.42
CA SER A 139 -8.77 0.80 -12.73
C SER A 139 -7.31 1.22 -12.61
N THR A 140 -6.54 1.01 -13.66
CA THR A 140 -5.13 1.40 -13.78
C THR A 140 -4.90 2.25 -15.02
N HIS A 141 -3.91 3.15 -14.97
CA HIS A 141 -3.33 3.82 -16.12
C HIS A 141 -1.81 4.06 -15.92
N TYR A 142 -1.09 4.21 -17.03
CA TYR A 142 0.36 4.39 -17.10
C TYR A 142 0.69 5.78 -17.61
N GLY A 143 1.07 6.68 -16.70
CA GLY A 143 1.27 8.10 -17.02
C GLY A 143 -0.03 8.84 -17.36
N SER A 144 0.08 10.10 -17.78
CA SER A 144 -1.06 11.00 -17.95
C SER A 144 -1.94 10.74 -19.18
N ASN A 145 -1.43 10.00 -20.17
CA ASN A 145 -2.02 9.97 -21.52
C ASN A 145 -2.65 8.63 -21.92
N SER A 146 -2.66 7.62 -21.04
CA SER A 146 -3.31 6.34 -21.30
C SER A 146 -4.72 6.29 -20.71
N SER A 147 -5.70 5.83 -21.48
CA SER A 147 -7.06 5.60 -20.98
C SER A 147 -7.08 4.63 -19.79
N PRO A 148 -7.85 4.90 -18.72
CA PRO A 148 -8.00 3.97 -17.61
C PRO A 148 -8.56 2.61 -18.05
N ARG A 149 -7.93 1.53 -17.55
CA ARG A 149 -8.35 0.15 -17.80
C ARG A 149 -8.81 -0.49 -16.48
N SER A 150 -10.02 -1.06 -16.45
CA SER A 150 -10.50 -1.85 -15.31
C SER A 150 -9.48 -2.92 -14.90
N LEU A 151 -9.21 -3.05 -13.59
CA LEU A 151 -8.35 -4.13 -13.11
C LEU A 151 -9.02 -5.50 -13.30
N PRO A 152 -8.28 -6.53 -13.75
CA PRO A 152 -8.81 -7.89 -13.87
C PRO A 152 -8.88 -8.64 -12.53
N LEU A 153 -8.27 -8.09 -11.47
CA LEU A 153 -8.16 -8.70 -10.15
C LEU A 153 -8.48 -7.66 -9.06
N GLY A 154 -9.01 -8.13 -7.92
CA GLY A 154 -9.23 -7.30 -6.73
C GLY A 154 -7.94 -6.96 -5.98
N VAL A 155 -8.06 -6.07 -4.98
CA VAL A 155 -6.92 -5.55 -4.20
C VAL A 155 -6.09 -6.64 -3.50
N SER A 156 -6.66 -7.82 -3.25
CA SER A 156 -6.00 -8.93 -2.55
C SER A 156 -5.13 -9.82 -3.44
N SER A 157 -5.10 -9.57 -4.76
CA SER A 157 -4.38 -10.41 -5.72
C SER A 157 -3.74 -9.64 -6.87
N TYR A 158 -4.19 -8.40 -7.12
CA TYR A 158 -3.54 -7.53 -8.08
C TYR A 158 -2.19 -7.03 -7.54
N ILE A 159 -1.11 -7.18 -8.33
CA ILE A 159 0.23 -6.71 -8.00
C ILE A 159 0.56 -5.55 -8.96
N PRO A 160 0.67 -4.29 -8.48
CA PRO A 160 0.97 -3.15 -9.33
C PRO A 160 2.36 -3.20 -9.96
N ALA A 161 2.52 -2.55 -11.10
CA ALA A 161 3.80 -2.28 -11.75
C ALA A 161 4.45 -0.98 -11.23
N ASN A 162 5.71 -0.75 -11.61
CA ASN A 162 6.41 0.49 -11.27
C ASN A 162 5.84 1.69 -12.04
N MET A 163 5.67 2.81 -11.33
CA MET A 163 5.09 4.07 -11.81
C MET A 163 3.63 3.96 -12.28
N GLU A 164 2.93 2.90 -11.86
CA GLU A 164 1.53 2.70 -12.18
C GLU A 164 0.63 3.60 -11.31
N THR A 165 -0.46 4.12 -11.91
CA THR A 165 -1.49 4.86 -11.18
C THR A 165 -2.76 4.03 -11.10
N ILE A 166 -3.17 3.69 -9.87
CA ILE A 166 -4.38 2.93 -9.56
C ILE A 166 -5.47 3.90 -9.14
N MET A 167 -6.58 3.93 -9.87
CA MET A 167 -7.73 4.78 -9.58
C MET A 167 -8.85 3.98 -8.90
N PHE A 168 -9.27 4.45 -7.73
CA PHE A 168 -10.54 4.08 -7.10
C PHE A 168 -11.57 5.16 -7.42
N ASN A 169 -12.49 4.85 -8.34
CA ASN A 169 -13.54 5.76 -8.77
C ASN A 169 -14.88 5.35 -8.15
N PHE A 170 -15.53 6.26 -7.42
CA PHE A 170 -16.90 6.02 -6.96
C PHE A 170 -17.86 6.18 -8.14
N THR A 171 -18.56 5.11 -8.49
CA THR A 171 -19.40 5.05 -9.68
C THR A 171 -20.65 4.21 -9.44
N SER A 172 -21.53 4.16 -10.44
CA SER A 172 -22.84 3.50 -10.39
C SER A 172 -22.99 2.46 -11.51
N TYR A 173 -23.70 1.38 -11.22
CA TYR A 173 -24.21 0.42 -12.23
C TYR A 173 -25.72 0.57 -12.47
N ALA A 174 -26.31 1.69 -12.03
CA ALA A 174 -27.64 2.06 -12.48
C ALA A 174 -27.67 2.20 -14.01
N THR A 175 -28.67 1.59 -14.64
CA THR A 175 -29.02 1.89 -16.02
C THR A 175 -29.36 3.39 -16.14
N PRO A 176 -28.92 4.10 -17.19
CA PRO A 176 -29.42 5.43 -17.47
C PRO A 176 -30.94 5.38 -17.61
N ASP A 177 -31.66 6.23 -16.87
CA ASP A 177 -33.11 6.35 -17.01
C ASP A 177 -33.41 7.05 -18.35
N ASN A 178 -33.71 6.24 -19.36
CA ASN A 178 -34.21 6.72 -20.66
C ASN A 178 -35.67 7.19 -20.49
N HIS A 179 -35.84 8.43 -20.04
CA HIS A 179 -37.11 9.15 -20.03
C HIS A 179 -37.34 9.93 -21.33
#